data_AF-A0A425W2P4-F1
#
_entry.id   AF-A0A425W2P4-F1
#
_cell.length_a   1.000
_cell.length_b   1.000
_cell.length_c   1.000
_cell.angle_alpha   90.00
_cell.angle_beta   90.00
_cell.angle_gamma   90.00
#
_symmetry.space_group_name_H-M   'P 1'
#
loop_
_entity.id
_entity.type
_entity.pdbx_description
1 polymer ?
#
loop_
_entity_poly.entity_id
_entity_poly.type
_entity_poly.pdbx_seq_one_letter_code
_entity_poly.pdbx_strand_id
1 'polypeptide(L)' 'MNDLLTIKELKQRYHCSNDKIYELLNREDFPAFRLSDAPKSRWYIRADDLDKWERQRCKQKYL' A
#
# COMPACT_ATOMS: atom_id res chain seq x y z
N MET A 1 3.63 11.94 12.97
CA MET A 1 3.10 10.56 13.12
C MET A 1 3.51 9.81 11.85
N ASN A 2 4.51 8.93 11.93
CA ASN A 2 4.96 8.13 10.79
C ASN A 2 4.43 6.70 10.97
N ASP A 3 3.20 6.46 10.55
CA ASP A 3 2.61 5.11 10.55
C ASP A 3 3.00 4.40 9.24
N LEU A 4 3.97 3.49 9.35
CA LEU A 4 4.32 2.55 8.29
C LEU A 4 3.33 1.39 8.35
N LEU A 5 2.48 1.31 7.35
CA LEU A 5 1.51 0.24 7.19
C LEU A 5 2.19 -1.01 6.64
N THR A 6 1.89 -2.13 7.29
CA THR A 6 2.29 -3.45 6.82
C THR A 6 1.22 -4.09 5.93
N ILE A 7 1.59 -5.14 5.18
CA ILE A 7 0.65 -5.96 4.39
C ILE A 7 -0.55 -6.42 5.24
N LYS A 8 -0.32 -6.76 6.51
CA LYS A 8 -1.38 -7.23 7.41
C LYS A 8 -2.42 -6.14 7.66
N GLU A 9 -1.99 -4.90 7.84
CA GLU A 9 -2.88 -3.76 8.05
C GLU A 9 -3.61 -3.37 6.77
N LEU A 10 -2.92 -3.40 5.62
CA LEU A 10 -3.57 -3.20 4.32
C LEU A 10 -4.66 -4.24 4.07
N LYS A 11 -4.39 -5.50 4.42
CA LYS A 11 -5.39 -6.57 4.32
C LYS A 11 -6.61 -6.29 5.19
N GLN A 12 -6.39 -5.85 6.44
CA GLN A 12 -7.47 -5.48 7.35
C GLN A 12 -8.24 -4.24 6.86
N ARG A 13 -7.56 -3.29 6.22
CA ARG A 13 -8.18 -2.05 5.71
C ARG A 13 -9.00 -2.28 4.44
N TYR A 14 -8.46 -3.03 3.49
CA TYR A 14 -9.09 -3.28 2.18
C TYR A 14 -9.97 -4.53 2.13
N HIS A 15 -10.00 -5.34 3.20
CA HIS A 15 -10.76 -6.60 3.27
C HIS A 15 -10.53 -7.50 2.03
N CYS A 16 -9.32 -7.49 1.48
CA CYS A 16 -8.97 -8.24 0.28
C CYS A 16 -8.16 -9.50 0.60
N SER A 17 -8.20 -10.47 -0.32
CA SER A 17 -7.33 -11.64 -0.29
C SER A 17 -5.86 -11.23 -0.42
N ASN A 18 -4.96 -12.03 0.16
CA ASN A 18 -3.52 -11.78 0.09
C ASN A 18 -3.05 -11.60 -1.36
N ASP A 19 -3.57 -12.44 -2.27
CA ASP A 19 -3.23 -12.44 -3.70
C ASP A 19 -3.45 -11.05 -4.35
N LYS A 20 -4.67 -10.50 -4.22
CA LYS A 20 -4.99 -9.15 -4.70
C LYS A 20 -4.13 -8.04 -4.07
N ILE A 21 -3.77 -8.20 -2.80
CA ILE A 21 -2.86 -7.25 -2.13
C ILE A 21 -1.46 -7.37 -2.73
N TYR A 22 -0.95 -8.56 -2.98
CA TYR A 22 0.35 -8.75 -3.64
C TYR A 22 0.36 -8.24 -5.08
N GLU A 23 -0.72 -8.43 -5.84
CA GLU A 23 -0.88 -7.82 -7.15
C GLU A 23 -0.84 -6.28 -7.05
N LEU A 24 -1.56 -5.71 -6.09
CA LEU A 24 -1.56 -4.27 -5.84
C LEU A 24 -0.17 -3.74 -5.46
N LEU A 25 0.55 -4.46 -4.59
CA LEU A 25 1.91 -4.13 -4.16
C LEU A 25 2.94 -4.19 -5.30
N ASN A 26 2.70 -5.00 -6.32
CA ASN A 26 3.56 -5.07 -7.51
C ASN A 26 3.23 -4.01 -8.56
N ARG A 27 2.17 -3.20 -8.39
CA ARG A 27 1.87 -2.11 -9.33
C ARG A 27 2.86 -0.97 -9.13
N GLU A 28 3.42 -0.47 -10.23
CA GLU A 28 4.34 0.69 -10.23
C GLU A 28 3.70 1.97 -9.70
N ASP A 29 2.37 2.11 -9.88
CA ASP A 29 1.59 3.26 -9.40
C ASP A 29 1.29 3.20 -7.89
N PHE A 30 1.47 2.04 -7.25
CA PHE A 30 1.14 1.87 -5.84
C PHE A 30 2.36 2.20 -4.95
N PRO A 31 2.20 2.99 -3.88
CA PRO A 31 3.32 3.51 -3.10
C PRO A 31 3.89 2.49 -2.09
N ALA A 32 4.21 1.29 -2.57
CA ALA A 32 4.79 0.22 -1.77
C ALA A 32 6.28 0.07 -2.00
N PHE A 33 7.03 -0.19 -0.92
CA PHE A 33 8.46 -0.42 -1.01
C PHE A 33 8.88 -1.60 -0.12
N ARG A 34 10.01 -2.21 -0.48
CA ARG A 34 10.65 -3.27 0.28
C ARG A 34 11.83 -2.70 1.04
N LEU A 35 11.90 -2.97 2.34
CA LEU A 35 13.09 -2.68 3.13
C LEU A 35 14.02 -3.87 3.03
N SER A 36 15.13 -3.70 2.30
CA SER A 36 16.15 -4.74 2.11
C SER A 36 16.86 -5.14 3.41
N ASP A 37 16.83 -4.26 4.42
CA ASP A 37 17.47 -4.46 5.72
C ASP A 37 16.59 -5.27 6.71
N ALA A 38 15.31 -5.47 6.38
CA ALA A 38 14.41 -6.22 7.24
C ALA A 38 14.66 -7.74 7.07
N PRO A 39 14.75 -8.53 8.18
CA PRO A 39 15.05 -9.96 8.16
C PRO A 39 13.98 -10.83 7.46
N LYS A 40 12.89 -10.22 7.01
CA LYS A 40 11.86 -10.80 6.17
C LYS A 40 11.56 -9.75 5.13
N SER A 41 11.68 -10.08 3.84
CA SER A 41 11.31 -9.24 2.69
C SER A 41 9.84 -8.81 2.75
N ARG A 42 9.54 -7.88 3.66
CA ARG A 42 8.21 -7.39 3.97
C ARG A 42 8.01 -6.13 3.15
N TRP A 43 6.81 -6.03 2.57
CA TRP A 43 6.36 -4.83 1.93
C TRP A 43 5.84 -3.86 2.99
N TYR A 44 6.21 -2.60 2.82
CA TYR A 44 5.81 -1.50 3.67
C TYR A 44 5.23 -0.38 2.81
N ILE A 45 4.29 0.35 3.40
CA ILE A 45 3.65 1.50 2.78
C ILE A 45 3.60 2.61 3.82
N ARG A 46 3.91 3.85 3.43
CA ARG A 46 3.68 4.99 4.30
C ARG A 46 2.20 5.35 4.25
N ALA A 47 1.56 5.52 5.41
CA ALA A 47 0.14 5.91 5.47
C ALA A 47 -0.14 7.21 4.69
N ASP A 48 0.78 8.16 4.71
CA ASP A 48 0.66 9.43 3.97
C ASP A 48 0.68 9.23 2.45
N ASP A 49 1.60 8.40 1.95
CA ASP A 49 1.66 8.07 0.52
C ASP A 49 0.42 7.28 0.08
N LEU A 50 -0.08 6.38 0.93
CA LEU A 50 -1.33 5.65 0.66
C LEU A 50 -2.51 6.61 0.55
N ASP A 51 -2.70 7.53 1.50
CA ASP A 51 -3.77 8.53 1.47
C ASP A 51 -3.66 9.43 0.23
N LYS A 52 -2.45 9.86 -0.14
CA LYS A 52 -2.20 10.62 -1.38
C LYS A 52 -2.61 9.83 -2.62
N TRP A 53 -2.22 8.57 -2.71
CA TRP A 53 -2.57 7.69 -3.82
C TRP A 53 -4.09 7.47 -3.91
N GLU A 54 -4.75 7.21 -2.77
CA GLU A 54 -6.21 7.06 -2.69
C GLU A 54 -6.93 8.34 -3.16
N ARG A 55 -6.46 9.52 -2.72
CA ARG A 55 -7.00 10.82 -3.13
C ARG A 55 -6.80 11.10 -4.62
N GLN A 56 -5.65 10.75 -5.19
CA GLN A 56 -5.39 10.93 -6.62
C GLN A 56 -6.35 10.07 -7.46
N ARG A 57 -6.57 8.81 -7.09
CA ARG A 57 -7.54 7.94 -7.77
C ARG A 57 -8.99 8.41 -7.58
N CYS A 58 -9.33 8.97 -6.42
CA CYS A 58 -10.68 9.49 -6.16
C CYS A 58 -10.97 10.76 -7.00
N LYS A 59 -9.99 11.65 -7.15
CA LYS A 59 -10.11 12.84 -8.02
C LYS A 59 -10.28 12.51 -9.50
N GLN A 60 -9.72 11.40 -9.96
CA GLN A 60 -9.80 10.99 -11.37
C GLN A 60 -11.19 10.47 -11.77
N LYS A 61 -12.10 10.23 -10.81
CA LYS A 61 -13.44 9.70 -11.06
C LYS A 61 -14.52 10.76 -11.32
N TYR A 62 -14.12 12.04 -11.39
CA TYR A 62 -15.00 13.21 -11.50
C TYR A 62 -14.68 14.12 -12.70
N LEU A 63 -14.07 13.57 -13.75
CA LEU A 63 -13.85 14.24 -15.04
C LEU A 63 -14.58 13.50 -16.16
#